data_AF-A0A971N1M4-F1
#
_entry.id   AF-A0A971N1M4-F1
#
_cell.length_a   1.000
_cell.length_b   1.000
_cell.length_c   1.000
_cell.angle_alpha   90.00
_cell.angle_beta   90.00
_cell.angle_gamma   90.00
#
_symmetry.space_group_name_H-M   'P 1'
#
loop_
_entity.id
_entity.type
_entity.pdbx_description
1 polymer ?
#
loop_
_entity_poly.entity_id
_entity_poly.type
_entity_poly.pdbx_seq_one_letter_code
_entity_poly.pdbx_strand_id
1 'polypeptide(L)'
;MGYFSIAIVGVMTVFAVIGIIDRLFLKDKLGLGPEFMKGMEMIGPLCVAIVGIIALVPEIAWLIEHTLTPVYKLLGLDPSMAVTSILAIDMGGYQLAQSVALNETIANWAGIVYGSMMGATIVFSIPVGLAAIRKKDIAAFSKGILYGIAAIPFGTFVGGLVMGIPVGTVLKNLIIPVLFSTIIILCLAKWPKKTIGVFKAFSIFVNALAMLGLALAMIKDFILAPLADMAVFDLDKVPFFRLLGSTGEGISVAGTVGLVLSGALPFVACLNKWLQKPLRKLGKKTGMTETGITGFLLSAA
;
A
#
# COMPACT_ATOMS: atom_id res chain seq x y z
N MET A 1 -13.45 -14.21 11.72
CA MET A 1 -12.46 -13.27 11.16
C MET A 1 -11.65 -12.55 12.25
N GLY A 2 -12.26 -11.99 13.31
CA GLY A 2 -11.51 -11.24 14.36
C GLY A 2 -10.34 -11.98 15.02
N TYR A 3 -10.53 -13.25 15.41
CA TYR A 3 -9.47 -14.05 16.06
C TYR A 3 -8.24 -14.29 15.18
N PHE A 4 -8.40 -14.34 13.86
CA PHE A 4 -7.30 -14.60 12.93
C PHE A 4 -6.35 -13.39 12.83
N SER A 5 -6.92 -12.19 12.70
CA SER A 5 -6.13 -10.95 12.70
C SER A 5 -5.39 -10.77 14.02
N ILE A 6 -6.06 -11.05 15.15
CA ILE A 6 -5.43 -10.97 16.48
C ILE A 6 -4.29 -11.97 16.60
N ALA A 7 -4.46 -13.19 16.09
CA ALA A 7 -3.41 -14.20 16.12
C ALA A 7 -2.17 -13.76 15.31
N ILE A 8 -2.35 -13.25 14.08
CA ILE A 8 -1.24 -12.78 13.25
C ILE A 8 -0.51 -11.61 13.91
N VAL A 9 -1.24 -10.57 14.30
CA VAL A 9 -0.65 -9.40 14.96
C VAL A 9 0.03 -9.82 16.26
N GLY A 10 -0.58 -10.73 17.03
CA GLY A 10 0.00 -11.28 18.25
C GLY A 10 1.34 -11.99 18.01
N VAL A 11 1.46 -12.77 16.94
CA VAL A 11 2.75 -13.37 16.54
C VAL A 11 3.77 -12.27 16.24
N MET A 12 3.42 -11.25 15.47
CA MET A 12 4.34 -10.13 15.19
C MET A 12 4.76 -9.41 16.48
N THR A 13 3.82 -9.17 17.40
CA THR A 13 4.11 -8.57 18.70
C THR A 13 5.08 -9.42 19.52
N VAL A 14 4.91 -10.75 19.55
CA VAL A 14 5.85 -11.65 20.23
C VAL A 14 7.26 -11.52 19.65
N PHE A 15 7.40 -11.48 18.32
CA PHE A 15 8.70 -11.31 17.68
C PHE A 15 9.31 -9.93 17.93
N ALA A 16 8.50 -8.87 18.01
CA ALA A 16 8.96 -7.55 18.41
C ALA A 16 9.52 -7.56 19.84
N VAL A 17 8.80 -8.18 20.79
CA VAL A 17 9.23 -8.33 22.19
C VAL A 17 10.53 -9.14 22.27
N ILE A 18 10.65 -10.24 21.52
CA ILE A 18 11.88 -11.03 21.45
C ILE A 18 13.03 -10.18 20.88
N GLY A 19 12.79 -9.39 19.85
CA GLY A 19 13.78 -8.47 19.28
C GLY A 19 14.27 -7.44 20.32
N ILE A 20 13.35 -6.85 21.09
CA ILE A 20 13.69 -5.94 22.20
C ILE A 20 14.56 -6.66 23.24
N ILE A 21 14.19 -7.88 23.64
CA ILE A 21 14.94 -8.67 24.62
C ILE A 21 16.34 -9.01 24.09
N ASP A 22 16.46 -9.41 22.82
CA ASP A 22 17.73 -9.72 22.17
C ASP A 22 18.67 -8.51 22.18
N ARG A 23 18.13 -7.33 21.85
CA ARG A 23 18.88 -6.07 21.85
C ARG A 23 19.34 -5.67 23.26
N LEU A 24 18.44 -5.71 24.23
CA LEU A 24 18.70 -5.20 25.59
C LEU A 24 19.54 -6.15 26.44
N PHE A 25 19.26 -7.45 26.39
CA PHE A 25 19.85 -8.42 27.33
C PHE A 25 20.85 -9.36 26.68
N LEU A 26 20.68 -9.68 25.39
CA LEU A 26 21.50 -10.69 24.71
C LEU A 26 22.61 -10.08 23.84
N LYS A 27 22.68 -8.73 23.73
CA LYS A 27 23.62 -8.02 22.86
C LYS A 27 23.54 -8.47 21.39
N ASP A 28 22.31 -8.61 20.88
CA ASP A 28 21.99 -8.99 19.49
C ASP A 28 22.50 -10.38 19.06
N LYS A 29 22.68 -11.32 20.00
CA LYS A 29 23.14 -12.69 19.70
C LYS A 29 22.19 -13.48 18.82
N LEU A 30 20.87 -13.25 18.93
CA LEU A 30 19.87 -13.91 18.07
C LEU A 30 19.80 -13.25 16.68
N GLY A 31 20.30 -12.01 16.56
CA GLY A 31 20.22 -11.18 15.36
C GLY A 31 18.82 -10.64 15.10
N LEU A 32 17.95 -10.65 16.10
CA LEU A 32 16.56 -10.16 16.01
C LEU A 32 16.44 -8.72 16.49
N GLY A 33 17.29 -8.30 17.43
CA GLY A 33 17.36 -6.90 17.88
C GLY A 33 17.63 -5.90 16.75
N PRO A 34 18.58 -6.16 15.83
CA PRO A 34 18.81 -5.27 14.68
C PRO A 34 17.63 -5.23 13.71
N GLU A 35 16.92 -6.34 13.51
CA GLU A 35 15.73 -6.39 12.64
C GLU A 35 14.55 -5.64 13.25
N PHE A 36 14.38 -5.71 14.58
CA PHE A 36 13.41 -4.89 15.31
C PHE A 36 13.71 -3.40 15.11
N MET A 37 14.97 -2.99 15.31
CA MET A 37 15.37 -1.59 15.14
C MET A 37 15.16 -1.09 13.72
N LYS A 38 15.45 -1.90 12.69
CA LYS A 38 15.13 -1.56 11.30
C LYS A 38 13.65 -1.26 11.11
N GLY A 39 12.76 -2.05 11.72
CA GLY A 39 11.31 -1.80 11.63
C GLY A 39 10.91 -0.46 12.26
N MET A 40 11.50 -0.12 13.40
CA MET A 40 11.29 1.18 14.05
C MET A 40 11.86 2.36 13.24
N GLU A 41 13.05 2.20 12.66
CA GLU A 41 13.69 3.22 11.82
C GLU A 41 12.88 3.54 10.55
N MET A 42 12.07 2.59 10.07
CA MET A 42 11.17 2.81 8.93
C MET A 42 10.03 3.79 9.21
N ILE A 43 9.70 4.10 10.47
CA ILE A 43 8.62 5.06 10.80
C ILE A 43 8.86 6.41 10.13
N GLY A 44 10.09 6.92 10.15
CA GLY A 44 10.42 8.22 9.53
C GLY A 44 10.12 8.24 8.01
N PRO A 45 10.75 7.34 7.22
CA PRO A 45 10.43 7.18 5.79
C PRO A 45 8.94 6.93 5.51
N LEU A 46 8.26 6.14 6.36
CA LEU A 46 6.83 5.88 6.24
C LEU A 46 6.01 7.16 6.43
N CYS A 47 6.34 8.01 7.41
CA CYS A 47 5.66 9.29 7.60
C CYS A 47 5.77 10.18 6.36
N VAL A 48 6.95 10.24 5.72
CA VAL A 48 7.14 11.05 4.50
C VAL A 48 6.21 10.58 3.36
N ALA A 49 6.01 9.27 3.24
CA ALA A 49 5.20 8.67 2.19
C ALA A 49 3.69 8.69 2.49
N ILE A 50 3.30 8.33 3.71
CA ILE A 50 1.91 8.06 4.11
C ILE A 50 1.17 9.35 4.46
N VAL A 51 1.79 10.22 5.25
CA VAL A 51 1.11 11.41 5.81
C VAL A 51 0.56 12.28 4.70
N GLY A 52 1.37 12.54 3.68
CA GLY A 52 0.96 13.42 2.60
C GLY A 52 -0.12 12.83 1.70
N ILE A 53 -0.10 11.52 1.44
CA ILE A 53 -1.16 10.88 0.66
C ILE A 53 -2.46 10.85 1.46
N ILE A 54 -2.42 10.47 2.75
CA ILE A 54 -3.60 10.48 3.63
C ILE A 54 -4.21 11.88 3.73
N ALA A 55 -3.38 12.92 3.87
CA ALA A 55 -3.86 14.29 3.86
C ALA A 55 -4.62 14.67 2.58
N LEU A 56 -4.23 14.10 1.43
CA LEU A 56 -4.87 14.34 0.14
C LEU A 56 -6.05 13.40 -0.16
N VAL A 57 -6.31 12.38 0.66
CA VAL A 57 -7.39 11.40 0.44
C VAL A 57 -8.75 12.08 0.20
N PRO A 58 -9.18 13.09 0.97
CA PRO A 58 -10.48 13.73 0.74
C PRO A 58 -10.62 14.37 -0.65
N GLU A 59 -9.56 15.01 -1.13
CA GLU A 59 -9.51 15.62 -2.47
C GLU A 59 -9.45 14.57 -3.58
N ILE A 60 -8.67 13.50 -3.36
CA ILE A 60 -8.60 12.35 -4.28
C ILE A 60 -9.97 11.67 -4.38
N ALA A 61 -10.63 11.47 -3.23
CA ALA A 61 -11.97 10.87 -3.15
C ALA A 61 -12.98 11.71 -3.93
N TRP A 62 -13.02 13.02 -3.69
CA TRP A 62 -13.88 13.95 -4.40
C TRP A 62 -13.65 13.87 -5.92
N LEU A 63 -12.39 13.87 -6.36
CA LEU A 63 -12.06 13.74 -7.78
C LEU A 63 -12.56 12.43 -8.37
N ILE A 64 -12.38 11.29 -7.68
CA ILE A 64 -12.83 9.97 -8.14
C ILE A 64 -14.35 9.91 -8.22
N GLU A 65 -15.07 10.45 -7.24
CA GLU A 65 -16.53 10.50 -7.20
C GLU A 65 -17.12 11.33 -8.36
N HIS A 66 -16.46 12.42 -8.75
CA HIS A 66 -16.94 13.31 -9.80
C HIS A 66 -16.46 12.93 -11.21
N THR A 67 -15.45 12.06 -11.34
CA THR A 67 -14.87 11.68 -12.64
C THR A 67 -15.03 10.19 -12.94
N LEU A 68 -14.32 9.33 -12.20
CA LEU A 68 -14.26 7.89 -12.50
C LEU A 68 -15.56 7.16 -12.13
N THR A 69 -16.21 7.56 -11.04
CA THR A 69 -17.44 6.92 -10.57
C THR A 69 -18.56 6.98 -11.62
N PRO A 70 -18.90 8.14 -12.22
CA PRO A 70 -19.86 8.24 -13.32
C PRO A 70 -19.47 7.37 -14.52
N VAL A 71 -18.18 7.34 -14.89
CA VAL A 71 -17.69 6.52 -16.00
C VAL A 71 -17.92 5.04 -15.74
N TYR A 72 -17.63 4.55 -14.53
CA TYR A 72 -17.89 3.15 -14.17
C TYR A 72 -19.39 2.83 -14.21
N LYS A 73 -20.25 3.71 -13.66
CA LYS A 73 -21.71 3.54 -13.74
C LYS A 73 -22.20 3.45 -15.19
N LEU A 74 -21.70 4.31 -16.08
CA LEU A 74 -22.05 4.31 -17.51
C LEU A 74 -21.63 3.02 -18.23
N LEU A 75 -20.48 2.44 -17.85
CA LEU A 75 -20.01 1.15 -18.36
C LEU A 75 -20.72 -0.05 -17.71
N GLY A 76 -21.66 0.20 -16.79
CA GLY A 76 -22.36 -0.83 -16.02
C GLY A 76 -21.46 -1.56 -15.01
N LEU A 77 -20.32 -0.96 -14.63
CA LEU A 77 -19.37 -1.47 -13.66
C LEU A 77 -19.64 -0.86 -12.28
N ASP A 78 -19.24 -1.55 -11.22
CA ASP A 78 -19.38 -1.03 -9.86
C ASP A 78 -18.29 0.03 -9.58
N PRO A 79 -18.66 1.26 -9.17
CA PRO A 79 -17.70 2.33 -8.90
C PRO A 79 -16.72 2.06 -7.76
N SER A 80 -17.02 1.11 -6.86
CA SER A 80 -16.08 0.71 -5.81
C SER A 80 -14.75 0.22 -6.38
N MET A 81 -14.75 -0.39 -7.57
CA MET A 81 -13.53 -0.79 -8.29
C MET A 81 -12.69 0.41 -8.74
N ALA A 82 -13.33 1.54 -9.09
CA ALA A 82 -12.62 2.76 -9.46
C ALA A 82 -11.89 3.35 -8.25
N VAL A 83 -12.60 3.48 -7.14
CA VAL A 83 -12.05 3.98 -5.87
C VAL A 83 -10.85 3.17 -5.42
N THR A 84 -11.01 1.86 -5.36
CA THR A 84 -10.02 0.93 -4.80
C THR A 84 -8.87 0.62 -5.76
N SER A 85 -8.96 1.09 -7.00
CA SER A 85 -7.81 1.12 -7.92
C SER A 85 -6.77 2.18 -7.57
N ILE A 86 -7.15 3.18 -6.76
CA ILE A 86 -6.28 4.28 -6.36
C ILE A 86 -6.08 4.25 -4.84
N LEU A 87 -7.16 4.21 -4.06
CA LEU A 87 -7.10 4.28 -2.60
C LEU A 87 -6.98 2.90 -1.97
N ALA A 88 -6.05 2.76 -1.03
CA ALA A 88 -5.86 1.56 -0.24
C ALA A 88 -6.97 1.37 0.81
N ILE A 89 -7.14 0.14 1.27
CA ILE A 89 -8.16 -0.27 2.26
C ILE A 89 -8.08 0.57 3.56
N ASP A 90 -6.86 0.86 4.01
CA ASP A 90 -6.49 1.51 5.27
C ASP A 90 -6.35 3.03 5.14
N MET A 91 -6.48 3.57 3.93
CA MET A 91 -6.45 5.00 3.63
C MET A 91 -7.84 5.55 3.26
N GLY A 92 -8.90 4.98 3.83
CA GLY A 92 -10.29 5.37 3.54
C GLY A 92 -10.88 4.75 2.28
N GLY A 93 -10.11 3.97 1.50
CA GLY A 93 -10.56 3.37 0.26
C GLY A 93 -11.69 2.36 0.45
N TYR A 94 -11.72 1.64 1.57
CA TYR A 94 -12.83 0.73 1.89
C TYR A 94 -14.13 1.48 2.17
N GLN A 95 -14.07 2.53 3.00
CA GLN A 95 -15.23 3.33 3.38
C GLN A 95 -15.81 4.05 2.15
N LEU A 96 -14.94 4.60 1.31
CA LEU A 96 -15.36 5.23 0.07
C LEU A 96 -15.90 4.21 -0.95
N ALA A 97 -15.31 3.01 -1.02
CA ALA A 97 -15.86 1.93 -1.85
C ALA A 97 -17.29 1.58 -1.43
N GLN A 98 -17.57 1.50 -0.12
CA GLN A 98 -18.91 1.25 0.38
C GLN A 98 -19.90 2.38 0.08
N SER A 99 -19.48 3.65 0.08
CA SER A 99 -20.38 4.77 -0.18
C SER A 99 -20.78 4.92 -1.65
N VAL A 100 -19.92 4.51 -2.59
CA VAL A 100 -20.17 4.69 -4.04
C VAL A 100 -20.70 3.43 -4.74
N ALA A 101 -20.61 2.26 -4.08
CA ALA A 101 -20.93 0.98 -4.68
C ALA A 101 -22.40 0.86 -5.08
N LEU A 102 -22.64 0.07 -6.13
CA LEU A 102 -23.98 -0.34 -6.53
C LEU A 102 -24.39 -1.66 -5.85
N ASN A 103 -23.40 -2.46 -5.46
CA ASN A 103 -23.60 -3.73 -4.77
C ASN A 103 -22.63 -3.85 -3.60
N GLU A 104 -23.17 -4.06 -2.39
CA GLU A 104 -22.39 -4.18 -1.16
C GLU A 104 -21.36 -5.33 -1.18
N THR A 105 -21.68 -6.44 -1.83
CA THR A 105 -20.75 -7.57 -1.97
C THR A 105 -19.56 -7.18 -2.86
N ILE A 106 -19.80 -6.42 -3.93
CA ILE A 106 -18.73 -5.89 -4.79
C ILE A 106 -17.93 -4.84 -4.05
N ALA A 107 -18.57 -3.98 -3.24
CA ALA A 107 -17.90 -3.01 -2.38
C ALA A 107 -16.89 -3.68 -1.43
N ASN A 108 -17.32 -4.76 -0.77
CA ASN A 108 -16.46 -5.49 0.16
C ASN A 108 -15.31 -6.19 -0.56
N TRP A 109 -15.56 -6.80 -1.72
CA TRP A 109 -14.51 -7.43 -2.53
C TRP A 109 -13.53 -6.41 -3.12
N ALA A 110 -14.03 -5.31 -3.67
CA ALA A 110 -13.23 -4.22 -4.19
C ALA A 110 -12.40 -3.57 -3.06
N GLY A 111 -13.04 -3.23 -1.94
CA GLY A 111 -12.39 -2.60 -0.79
C GLY A 111 -11.33 -3.47 -0.14
N ILE A 112 -11.64 -4.75 0.12
CA ILE A 112 -10.76 -5.66 0.87
C ILE A 112 -9.72 -6.30 -0.04
N VAL A 113 -10.12 -6.83 -1.19
CA VAL A 113 -9.19 -7.59 -2.04
C VAL A 113 -8.49 -6.65 -3.03
N TYR A 114 -9.26 -5.92 -3.83
CA TYR A 114 -8.66 -5.08 -4.86
C TYR A 114 -7.93 -3.87 -4.26
N GLY A 115 -8.48 -3.24 -3.23
CA GLY A 115 -7.89 -2.10 -2.52
C GLY A 115 -6.59 -2.46 -1.79
N SER A 116 -6.50 -3.64 -1.18
CA SER A 116 -5.26 -4.13 -0.58
C SER A 116 -4.19 -4.55 -1.59
N MET A 117 -4.55 -4.73 -2.86
CA MET A 117 -3.58 -5.04 -3.92
C MET A 117 -3.24 -3.81 -4.73
N MET A 118 -4.20 -3.25 -5.47
CA MET A 118 -4.00 -2.13 -6.38
C MET A 118 -3.85 -0.82 -5.64
N GLY A 119 -4.83 -0.46 -4.80
CA GLY A 119 -4.79 0.76 -4.00
C GLY A 119 -3.52 0.83 -3.16
N ALA A 120 -3.24 -0.21 -2.36
CA ALA A 120 -2.00 -0.30 -1.57
C ALA A 120 -0.74 -0.16 -2.43
N THR A 121 -0.69 -0.72 -3.65
CA THR A 121 0.46 -0.54 -4.54
C THR A 121 0.65 0.94 -4.92
N ILE A 122 -0.43 1.62 -5.29
CA ILE A 122 -0.39 3.00 -5.81
C ILE A 122 -0.06 4.00 -4.69
N VAL A 123 -0.82 3.98 -3.60
CA VAL A 123 -0.71 5.01 -2.54
C VAL A 123 0.26 4.65 -1.42
N PHE A 124 0.71 3.40 -1.33
CA PHE A 124 1.64 2.96 -0.28
C PHE A 124 2.94 2.38 -0.84
N SER A 125 2.91 1.26 -1.56
CA SER A 125 4.14 0.55 -1.96
C SER A 125 5.06 1.39 -2.85
N ILE A 126 4.50 2.16 -3.79
CA ILE A 126 5.28 3.05 -4.66
C ILE A 126 5.95 4.19 -3.87
N PRO A 127 5.21 5.03 -3.12
CA PRO A 127 5.82 6.08 -2.30
C PRO A 127 6.83 5.57 -1.28
N VAL A 128 6.44 4.57 -0.47
CA VAL A 128 7.29 4.01 0.59
C VAL A 128 8.53 3.35 0.01
N GLY A 129 8.37 2.56 -1.05
CA GLY A 129 9.47 1.90 -1.73
C GLY A 129 10.46 2.91 -2.30
N LEU A 130 9.98 3.97 -2.97
CA LEU A 130 10.84 5.03 -3.49
C LEU A 130 11.58 5.81 -2.40
N ALA A 131 10.93 6.06 -1.26
CA ALA A 131 11.55 6.73 -0.12
C ALA A 131 12.67 5.88 0.52
N ALA A 132 12.56 4.55 0.46
CA ALA A 132 13.50 3.62 1.08
C ALA A 132 14.65 3.15 0.18
N ILE A 133 14.49 3.16 -1.16
CA ILE A 133 15.49 2.60 -2.08
C ILE A 133 16.51 3.63 -2.60
N ARG A 134 17.65 3.14 -3.06
CA ARG A 134 18.67 3.97 -3.70
C ARG A 134 18.28 4.33 -5.13
N LYS A 135 18.70 5.51 -5.60
CA LYS A 135 18.40 6.02 -6.96
C LYS A 135 18.72 5.04 -8.10
N LYS A 136 19.80 4.26 -7.97
CA LYS A 136 20.21 3.26 -8.97
C LYS A 136 19.26 2.06 -9.07
N ASP A 137 18.54 1.76 -7.98
CA ASP A 137 17.67 0.59 -7.86
C ASP A 137 16.23 0.89 -8.33
N ILE A 138 15.89 2.17 -8.58
CA ILE A 138 14.55 2.63 -9.00
C ILE A 138 14.04 1.91 -10.25
N ALA A 139 14.91 1.66 -11.24
CA ALA A 139 14.48 0.98 -12.47
C ALA A 139 14.08 -0.48 -12.23
N ALA A 140 14.84 -1.19 -11.40
CA ALA A 140 14.52 -2.57 -11.02
C ALA A 140 13.25 -2.62 -10.15
N PHE A 141 13.12 -1.69 -9.20
CA PHE A 141 11.92 -1.52 -8.39
C PHE A 141 10.67 -1.26 -9.24
N SER A 142 10.74 -0.28 -10.15
CA SER A 142 9.67 0.06 -11.11
C SER A 142 9.23 -1.17 -11.92
N LYS A 143 10.20 -1.95 -12.39
CA LYS A 143 9.94 -3.20 -13.12
C LYS A 143 9.21 -4.23 -12.25
N GLY A 144 9.63 -4.38 -10.99
CA GLY A 144 8.98 -5.26 -10.02
C GLY A 144 7.52 -4.86 -9.76
N ILE A 145 7.25 -3.57 -9.54
CA ILE A 145 5.90 -3.07 -9.33
C ILE A 145 5.02 -3.34 -10.56
N LEU A 146 5.52 -3.10 -11.78
CA LEU A 146 4.77 -3.40 -13.01
C LEU A 146 4.38 -4.88 -13.11
N TYR A 147 5.28 -5.80 -12.73
CA TYR A 147 4.95 -7.23 -12.66
C TYR A 147 3.90 -7.54 -11.61
N GLY A 148 3.99 -6.89 -10.44
CA GLY A 148 2.98 -6.98 -9.39
C GLY A 148 1.60 -6.56 -9.91
N ILE A 149 1.50 -5.34 -10.46
CA ILE A 149 0.25 -4.78 -11.02
C ILE A 149 -0.33 -5.70 -12.10
N ALA A 150 0.51 -6.21 -13.00
CA ALA A 150 0.07 -7.14 -14.05
C ALA A 150 -0.60 -8.40 -13.49
N ALA A 151 -0.18 -8.87 -12.31
CA ALA A 151 -0.74 -10.05 -11.65
C ALA A 151 -1.99 -9.76 -10.79
N ILE A 152 -2.28 -8.49 -10.46
CA ILE A 152 -3.38 -8.12 -9.56
C ILE A 152 -4.73 -8.68 -10.02
N PRO A 153 -5.17 -8.55 -11.30
CA PRO A 153 -6.49 -9.04 -11.69
C PRO A 153 -6.70 -10.53 -11.44
N PHE A 154 -5.63 -11.33 -11.51
CA PHE A 154 -5.71 -12.75 -11.18
C PHE A 154 -5.96 -12.97 -9.68
N GLY A 155 -5.22 -12.29 -8.80
CA GLY A 155 -5.45 -12.36 -7.36
C GLY A 155 -6.84 -11.85 -6.97
N THR A 156 -7.28 -10.76 -7.58
CA THR A 156 -8.62 -10.20 -7.37
C THR A 156 -9.71 -11.14 -7.87
N PHE A 157 -9.51 -11.82 -9.01
CA PHE A 157 -10.43 -12.85 -9.52
C PHE A 157 -10.58 -13.99 -8.53
N VAL A 158 -9.47 -14.60 -8.09
CA VAL A 158 -9.49 -15.69 -7.11
C VAL A 158 -10.14 -15.25 -5.80
N GLY A 159 -9.82 -14.06 -5.31
CA GLY A 159 -10.44 -13.50 -4.11
C GLY A 159 -11.96 -13.35 -4.23
N GLY A 160 -12.46 -12.94 -5.40
CA GLY A 160 -13.90 -12.83 -5.66
C GLY A 160 -14.61 -14.19 -5.64
N LEU A 161 -13.97 -15.22 -6.20
CA LEU A 161 -14.49 -16.58 -6.17
C LEU A 161 -14.52 -17.17 -4.75
N VAL A 162 -13.47 -16.93 -3.97
CA VAL A 162 -13.40 -17.38 -2.56
C VAL A 162 -14.46 -16.68 -1.70
N MET A 163 -14.81 -15.44 -2.03
CA MET A 163 -15.92 -14.71 -1.41
C MET A 163 -17.31 -15.18 -1.88
N GLY A 164 -17.39 -16.15 -2.80
CA GLY A 164 -18.65 -16.70 -3.30
C GLY A 164 -19.37 -15.81 -4.32
N ILE A 165 -18.68 -14.84 -4.92
CA ILE A 165 -19.27 -13.92 -5.90
C ILE A 165 -19.48 -14.67 -7.23
N PRO A 166 -20.64 -14.53 -7.90
CA PRO A 166 -20.87 -15.14 -9.20
C PRO A 166 -19.78 -14.77 -10.21
N VAL A 167 -19.25 -15.77 -10.92
CA VAL A 167 -18.14 -15.62 -11.87
C VAL A 167 -18.38 -14.50 -12.88
N GLY A 168 -19.61 -14.40 -13.43
CA GLY A 168 -19.97 -13.36 -14.38
C GLY A 168 -19.85 -11.94 -13.81
N THR A 169 -20.22 -11.76 -12.54
CA THR A 169 -20.09 -10.46 -11.84
C THR A 169 -18.63 -10.10 -11.59
N VAL A 170 -17.81 -11.08 -11.21
CA VAL A 170 -16.35 -10.89 -11.03
C VAL A 170 -15.72 -10.50 -12.36
N LEU A 171 -15.97 -11.26 -13.43
CA LEU A 171 -15.42 -11.00 -14.76
C LEU A 171 -15.83 -9.63 -15.30
N LYS A 172 -17.10 -9.24 -15.12
CA LYS A 172 -17.60 -7.92 -15.53
C LYS A 172 -16.82 -6.80 -14.86
N ASN A 173 -16.63 -6.86 -13.54
CA ASN A 173 -15.95 -5.80 -12.79
C ASN A 173 -14.43 -5.82 -12.94
N LEU A 174 -13.85 -6.92 -13.41
CA LEU A 174 -12.44 -7.03 -13.75
C LEU A 174 -12.09 -6.54 -15.16
N ILE A 175 -13.05 -6.11 -15.99
CA ILE A 175 -12.78 -5.67 -17.37
C ILE A 175 -11.69 -4.59 -17.41
N ILE A 176 -11.80 -3.54 -16.59
CA ILE A 176 -10.82 -2.45 -16.55
C ILE A 176 -9.47 -2.92 -15.97
N PRO A 177 -9.40 -3.59 -14.81
CA PRO A 177 -8.15 -4.15 -14.29
C PRO A 177 -7.43 -5.07 -15.30
N VAL A 178 -8.15 -5.98 -15.95
CA VAL A 178 -7.58 -6.91 -16.95
C VAL A 178 -7.07 -6.17 -18.18
N LEU A 179 -7.83 -5.18 -18.67
CA LEU A 179 -7.39 -4.33 -19.78
C LEU A 179 -6.08 -3.62 -19.44
N PHE A 180 -6.01 -3.01 -18.25
CA PHE A 180 -4.81 -2.31 -17.79
C PHE A 180 -3.61 -3.24 -17.66
N SER A 181 -3.77 -4.41 -17.04
CA SER A 181 -2.71 -5.42 -16.93
C SER A 181 -2.26 -5.95 -18.30
N THR A 182 -3.20 -6.16 -19.22
CA THR A 182 -2.88 -6.59 -20.60
C THR A 182 -2.04 -5.54 -21.32
N ILE A 183 -2.39 -4.26 -21.21
CA ILE A 183 -1.61 -3.15 -21.76
C ILE A 183 -0.20 -3.13 -21.17
N ILE A 184 -0.07 -3.28 -19.85
CA ILE A 184 1.24 -3.33 -19.18
C ILE A 184 2.09 -4.49 -19.71
N ILE A 185 1.51 -5.70 -19.80
CA ILE A 185 2.20 -6.90 -20.29
C ILE A 185 2.67 -6.68 -21.74
N LEU A 186 1.79 -6.19 -22.62
CA LEU A 186 2.14 -5.91 -24.02
C LEU A 186 3.23 -4.85 -24.16
N CYS A 187 3.14 -3.78 -23.37
CA CYS A 187 4.16 -2.71 -23.36
C CYS A 187 5.51 -3.23 -22.86
N LEU A 188 5.53 -4.03 -21.78
CA LEU A 188 6.75 -4.66 -21.28
C LEU A 188 7.35 -5.65 -22.27
N ALA A 189 6.52 -6.39 -23.01
CA ALA A 189 6.98 -7.34 -24.02
C ALA A 189 7.60 -6.64 -25.24
N LYS A 190 6.99 -5.54 -25.73
CA LYS A 190 7.45 -4.84 -26.93
C LYS A 190 8.51 -3.77 -26.66
N TRP A 191 8.38 -3.02 -25.57
CA TRP A 191 9.21 -1.84 -25.27
C TRP A 191 9.63 -1.75 -23.79
N PRO A 192 10.31 -2.77 -23.24
CA PRO A 192 10.59 -2.88 -21.81
C PRO A 192 11.30 -1.64 -21.24
N LYS A 193 12.31 -1.10 -21.94
CA LYS A 193 13.05 0.08 -21.48
C LYS A 193 12.17 1.34 -21.43
N LYS A 194 11.29 1.54 -22.42
CA LYS A 194 10.39 2.70 -22.46
C LYS A 194 9.32 2.57 -21.38
N THR A 195 8.72 1.39 -21.21
CA THR A 195 7.69 1.14 -20.19
C THR A 195 8.23 1.36 -18.77
N ILE A 196 9.43 0.86 -18.48
CA ILE A 196 10.10 1.11 -17.19
C ILE A 196 10.38 2.61 -17.02
N GLY A 197 10.77 3.32 -18.08
CA GLY A 197 10.97 4.78 -18.05
C GLY A 197 9.70 5.56 -17.72
N VAL A 198 8.58 5.22 -18.38
CA VAL A 198 7.26 5.82 -18.10
C VAL A 198 6.84 5.54 -16.67
N PHE A 199 6.97 4.29 -16.20
CA PHE A 199 6.59 3.94 -14.85
C PHE A 199 7.48 4.62 -13.80
N LYS A 200 8.79 4.74 -14.06
CA LYS A 200 9.69 5.53 -13.22
C LYS A 200 9.21 6.97 -13.08
N ALA A 201 8.80 7.61 -14.18
CA ALA A 201 8.27 8.97 -14.15
C ALA A 201 6.96 9.04 -13.33
N PHE A 202 6.06 8.06 -13.52
CA PHE A 202 4.83 7.94 -12.73
C PHE A 202 5.13 7.78 -11.24
N SER A 203 6.03 6.89 -10.84
CA SER A 203 6.37 6.68 -9.43
C SER A 203 6.97 7.96 -8.80
N ILE A 204 7.83 8.68 -9.52
CA ILE A 204 8.36 9.97 -9.06
C ILE A 204 7.23 11.00 -8.90
N PHE A 205 6.26 11.04 -9.82
CA PHE A 205 5.09 11.92 -9.72
C PHE A 205 4.25 11.61 -8.47
N VAL A 206 3.95 10.34 -8.20
CA VAL A 206 3.19 9.96 -6.98
C VAL A 206 3.97 10.36 -5.72
N ASN A 207 5.29 10.16 -5.70
CA ASN A 207 6.12 10.60 -4.57
C ASN A 207 6.14 12.14 -4.40
N ALA A 208 6.11 12.90 -5.51
CA ALA A 208 5.99 14.34 -5.46
C ALA A 208 4.62 14.79 -4.90
N LEU A 209 3.54 14.11 -5.27
CA LEU A 209 2.22 14.34 -4.67
C LEU A 209 2.22 14.06 -3.17
N ALA A 210 2.84 12.96 -2.72
CA ALA A 210 2.99 12.66 -1.30
C ALA A 210 3.73 13.79 -0.56
N MET A 211 4.87 14.25 -1.08
CA MET A 211 5.61 15.35 -0.45
C MET A 211 4.84 16.68 -0.44
N LEU A 212 4.10 16.98 -1.52
CA LEU A 212 3.24 18.16 -1.59
C LEU A 212 2.12 18.08 -0.54
N GLY A 213 1.43 16.94 -0.47
CA GLY A 213 0.38 16.70 0.53
C GLY A 213 0.91 16.85 1.95
N LEU A 214 2.11 16.34 2.23
CA LEU A 214 2.76 16.49 3.53
C LEU A 214 3.04 17.98 3.84
N ALA A 215 3.60 18.72 2.88
CA ALA A 215 3.86 20.14 3.05
C ALA A 215 2.58 20.94 3.32
N LEU A 216 1.50 20.65 2.58
CA LEU A 216 0.20 21.28 2.77
C LEU A 216 -0.41 20.93 4.14
N ALA A 217 -0.31 19.67 4.57
CA ALA A 217 -0.79 19.23 5.87
C ALA A 217 0.00 19.90 7.01
N MET A 218 1.32 20.05 6.86
CA MET A 218 2.14 20.79 7.81
C MET A 218 1.75 22.27 7.88
N ILE A 219 1.49 22.92 6.74
CA ILE A 219 1.01 24.31 6.70
C ILE A 219 -0.35 24.41 7.41
N LYS A 220 -1.27 23.47 7.15
CA LYS A 220 -2.56 23.42 7.82
C LYS A 220 -2.39 23.32 9.34
N ASP A 221 -1.69 22.30 9.81
CA ASP A 221 -1.67 21.95 11.24
C ASP A 221 -0.78 22.89 12.07
N PHE A 222 0.35 23.34 11.53
CA PHE A 222 1.32 24.15 12.29
C PHE A 222 1.17 25.65 12.10
N ILE A 223 0.46 26.11 11.06
CA ILE A 223 0.30 27.54 10.78
C ILE A 223 -1.17 27.93 10.76
N LEU A 224 -1.98 27.33 9.88
CA LEU A 224 -3.34 27.79 9.63
C LEU A 224 -4.29 27.48 10.79
N ALA A 225 -4.21 26.28 11.38
CA ALA A 225 -5.05 25.91 12.53
C ALA A 225 -4.76 26.79 13.76
N PRO A 226 -3.50 26.99 14.20
CA PRO A 226 -3.21 27.92 15.29
C PRO A 226 -3.65 29.36 15.01
N LEU A 227 -3.51 29.86 13.77
CA LEU A 227 -3.98 31.20 13.41
C LEU A 227 -5.50 31.31 13.42
N ALA A 228 -6.20 30.23 13.07
CA ALA A 228 -7.65 30.16 13.14
C ALA A 228 -8.16 30.14 14.59
N ASP A 229 -7.49 29.40 15.47
CA ASP A 229 -7.79 29.39 16.91
C ASP A 229 -7.61 30.78 17.55
N MET A 230 -6.68 31.58 17.02
CA MET A 230 -6.47 32.98 17.43
C MET A 230 -7.48 33.98 16.80
N ALA A 231 -8.48 33.51 16.06
CA ALA A 231 -9.46 34.32 15.33
C ALA A 231 -8.84 35.33 14.33
N VAL A 232 -7.59 35.11 13.92
CA VAL A 232 -6.88 35.96 12.93
C VAL A 232 -7.33 35.61 11.51
N PHE A 233 -7.73 34.36 11.30
CA PHE A 233 -8.09 33.80 10.01
C PHE A 233 -9.23 32.80 10.17
N ASP A 234 -10.07 32.67 9.15
CA ASP A 234 -11.20 31.74 9.18
C ASP A 234 -10.91 30.57 8.24
N LEU A 235 -10.44 29.45 8.82
CA LEU A 235 -10.09 28.25 8.08
C LEU A 235 -11.29 27.67 7.31
N ASP A 236 -12.52 27.93 7.79
CA ASP A 236 -13.74 27.45 7.14
C ASP A 236 -14.02 28.15 5.81
N LYS A 237 -13.45 29.34 5.59
CA LYS A 237 -13.58 30.08 4.33
C LYS A 237 -12.62 29.60 3.24
N VAL A 238 -11.73 28.64 3.53
CA VAL A 238 -10.84 28.05 2.52
C VAL A 238 -11.16 26.55 2.36
N PRO A 239 -12.08 26.20 1.43
CA PRO A 239 -12.63 24.85 1.28
C PRO A 239 -11.56 23.75 1.16
N PHE A 240 -10.48 24.03 0.43
CA PHE A 240 -9.38 23.10 0.22
C PHE A 240 -8.67 22.73 1.55
N PHE A 241 -8.24 23.72 2.33
CA PHE A 241 -7.54 23.46 3.61
C PHE A 241 -8.48 22.94 4.70
N ARG A 242 -9.78 23.23 4.60
CA ARG A 242 -10.80 22.65 5.47
C ARG A 242 -10.87 21.13 5.29
N LEU A 243 -10.94 20.65 4.06
CA LEU A 243 -11.08 19.22 3.75
C LEU A 243 -9.77 18.43 3.80
N LEU A 244 -8.62 19.09 3.66
CA LEU A 244 -7.31 18.45 3.74
C LEU A 244 -7.14 17.69 5.06
N GLY A 245 -6.70 16.43 5.03
CA GLY A 245 -6.46 15.65 6.26
C GLY A 245 -5.33 16.23 7.13
N SER A 246 -5.34 15.87 8.41
CA SER A 246 -4.31 16.29 9.36
C SER A 246 -3.05 15.42 9.25
N THR A 247 -1.91 15.98 9.65
CA THR A 247 -0.66 15.22 9.80
C THR A 247 -0.77 14.12 10.85
N GLY A 248 -1.58 14.34 11.90
CA GLY A 248 -1.76 13.40 13.01
C GLY A 248 -2.34 12.05 12.58
N GLU A 249 -3.34 12.04 11.70
CA GLU A 249 -3.91 10.80 11.15
C GLU A 249 -2.86 9.99 10.39
N GLY A 250 -2.10 10.67 9.52
CA GLY A 250 -1.03 10.04 8.76
C GLY A 250 0.09 9.47 9.63
N ILE A 251 0.49 10.21 10.68
CA ILE A 251 1.53 9.77 11.62
C ILE A 251 1.05 8.56 12.42
N SER A 252 -0.23 8.53 12.80
CA SER A 252 -0.81 7.38 13.50
C SER A 252 -0.73 6.11 12.64
N VAL A 253 -1.14 6.19 11.37
CA VAL A 253 -1.04 5.06 10.43
C VAL A 253 0.41 4.64 10.23
N ALA A 254 1.31 5.58 9.95
CA ALA A 254 2.73 5.29 9.76
C ALA A 254 3.38 4.65 11.01
N GLY A 255 3.02 5.13 12.20
CA GLY A 255 3.46 4.59 13.47
C GLY A 255 2.96 3.16 13.70
N THR A 256 1.68 2.89 13.45
CA THR A 256 1.12 1.53 13.56
C THR A 256 1.80 0.57 12.58
N VAL A 257 2.01 0.98 11.32
CA VAL A 257 2.74 0.19 10.34
C VAL A 257 4.17 -0.09 10.80
N GLY A 258 4.90 0.90 11.29
CA GLY A 258 6.25 0.73 11.80
C GLY A 258 6.33 -0.22 13.01
N LEU A 259 5.36 -0.14 13.93
CA LEU A 259 5.26 -1.07 15.06
C LEU A 259 5.02 -2.51 14.58
N VAL A 260 4.15 -2.73 13.60
CA VAL A 260 3.94 -4.05 13.01
C VAL A 260 5.21 -4.55 12.30
N LEU A 261 5.88 -3.69 11.54
CA LEU A 261 7.14 -4.02 10.85
C LEU A 261 8.26 -4.38 11.83
N SER A 262 8.31 -3.73 13.00
CA SER A 262 9.27 -4.05 14.06
C SER A 262 9.14 -5.49 14.57
N GLY A 263 7.97 -6.12 14.41
CA GLY A 263 7.74 -7.54 14.67
C GLY A 263 7.88 -8.43 13.43
N ALA A 264 7.41 -7.94 12.28
CA ALA A 264 7.44 -8.68 11.03
C ALA A 264 8.87 -8.95 10.52
N LEU A 265 9.79 -7.98 10.63
CA LEU A 265 11.17 -8.17 10.18
C LEU A 265 11.91 -9.25 10.99
N PRO A 266 11.88 -9.25 12.35
CA PRO A 266 12.41 -10.37 13.13
C PRO A 266 11.74 -11.71 12.83
N PHE A 267 10.40 -11.73 12.68
CA PHE A 267 9.68 -12.94 12.30
C PHE A 267 10.19 -13.51 10.97
N VAL A 268 10.32 -12.66 9.95
CA VAL A 268 10.81 -13.07 8.64
C VAL A 268 12.28 -13.48 8.69
N ALA A 269 13.11 -12.83 9.51
CA ALA A 269 14.50 -13.26 9.71
C ALA A 269 14.58 -14.68 10.31
N CYS A 270 13.73 -14.99 11.29
CA CYS A 270 13.59 -16.35 11.84
C CYS A 270 13.05 -17.33 10.79
N LEU A 271 12.00 -16.94 10.07
CA LEU A 271 11.38 -17.75 9.03
C LEU A 271 12.39 -18.11 7.94
N ASN A 272 13.21 -17.15 7.50
CA ASN A 272 14.29 -17.38 6.54
C ASN A 272 15.32 -18.37 7.11
N LYS A 273 15.75 -18.22 8.37
CA LYS A 273 16.68 -19.18 9.01
C LYS A 273 16.10 -20.60 9.06
N TRP A 274 14.80 -20.74 9.36
CA TRP A 274 14.14 -22.04 9.46
C TRP A 274 13.84 -22.67 8.09
N LEU A 275 13.36 -21.86 7.14
CA LEU A 275 12.98 -22.30 5.81
C LEU A 275 14.14 -22.33 4.81
N GLN A 276 15.33 -21.86 5.17
CA GLN A 276 16.50 -21.86 4.29
C GLN A 276 16.77 -23.22 3.62
N LYS A 277 16.69 -24.33 4.38
CA LYS A 277 16.91 -25.69 3.85
C LYS A 277 15.85 -26.14 2.83
N PRO A 278 14.53 -26.08 3.12
CA PRO A 278 13.51 -26.42 2.12
C PRO A 278 13.49 -25.44 0.94
N LEU A 279 13.69 -24.14 1.18
CA LEU A 279 13.70 -23.13 0.13
C LEU A 279 14.88 -23.27 -0.81
N ARG A 280 16.08 -23.59 -0.32
CA ARG A 280 17.25 -23.83 -1.17
C ARG A 280 17.10 -25.08 -2.05
N LYS A 281 16.31 -26.07 -1.61
CA LYS A 281 15.91 -27.21 -2.45
C LYS A 281 14.92 -26.79 -3.53
N LEU A 282 13.96 -25.92 -3.21
CA LEU A 282 13.00 -25.37 -4.17
C LEU A 282 13.68 -24.48 -5.21
N GLY A 283 14.56 -23.56 -4.78
CA GLY A 283 15.29 -22.63 -5.63
C GLY A 283 16.19 -23.32 -6.65
N LYS A 284 16.78 -24.48 -6.31
CA LYS A 284 17.53 -25.31 -7.27
C LYS A 284 16.65 -25.88 -8.39
N LYS A 285 15.35 -26.09 -8.15
CA LYS A 285 14.40 -26.56 -9.18
C LYS A 285 13.81 -25.41 -10.00
N THR A 286 13.65 -24.22 -9.42
CA THR A 286 12.99 -23.08 -10.07
C THR A 286 13.96 -22.03 -10.63
N GLY A 287 15.26 -22.12 -10.32
CA GLY A 287 16.28 -21.14 -10.73
C GLY A 287 16.26 -19.83 -9.93
N MET A 288 15.51 -19.76 -8.83
CA MET A 288 15.39 -18.54 -8.00
C MET A 288 16.57 -18.37 -7.04
N THR A 289 17.05 -17.13 -6.88
CA THR A 289 18.07 -16.78 -5.88
C THR A 289 17.50 -16.81 -4.46
N GLU A 290 18.36 -17.01 -3.46
CA GLU A 290 17.95 -17.00 -2.04
C GLU A 290 17.30 -15.66 -1.64
N THR A 291 17.85 -14.55 -2.12
CA THR A 291 17.27 -13.21 -1.97
C THR A 291 15.91 -13.06 -2.67
N GLY A 292 15.73 -13.67 -3.85
CA GLY A 292 14.45 -13.66 -4.56
C GLY A 292 13.36 -14.45 -3.84
N ILE A 293 13.73 -15.55 -3.17
CA ILE A 293 12.81 -16.33 -2.34
C ILE A 293 12.42 -15.56 -1.08
N THR A 294 13.38 -14.93 -0.40
CA THR A 294 13.09 -14.05 0.74
C THR A 294 12.18 -12.88 0.34
N GLY A 295 12.43 -12.26 -0.82
CA GLY A 295 11.56 -11.22 -1.36
C GLY A 295 10.15 -11.72 -1.67
N PHE A 296 10.01 -12.94 -2.19
CA PHE A 296 8.71 -13.58 -2.41
C PHE A 296 7.96 -13.82 -1.10
N LEU A 297 8.63 -14.33 -0.07
CA LEU A 297 8.03 -14.53 1.26
C LEU A 297 7.60 -13.22 1.91
N LEU A 298 8.43 -12.18 1.80
CA LEU A 298 8.12 -10.82 2.28
C LEU A 298 6.92 -10.21 1.56
N SER A 299 6.71 -10.54 0.28
CA SER A 299 5.57 -10.04 -0.51
C SER A 299 4.28 -10.83 -0.27
N ALA A 300 4.38 -12.02 0.32
CA ALA A 300 3.25 -12.89 0.64
C ALA A 300 2.80 -12.77 2.11
N ALA A 301 3.53 -11.99 2.93
CA ALA A 301 3.26 -11.70 4.34
C ALA A 301 2.61 -10.33 4.48
#